data_AF-A0AAX0IES6-F1
#
_entry.id   AF-A0AAX0IES6-F1
#
_cell.length_a   1.000
_cell.length_b   1.000
_cell.length_c   1.000
_cell.angle_alpha   90.00
_cell.angle_beta   90.00
_cell.angle_gamma   90.00
#
_symmetry.space_group_name_H-M   'P 1'
#
loop_
_entity.id
_entity.type
_entity.pdbx_description
1 polymer ?
#
loop_
_entity_poly.entity_id
_entity_poly.type
_entity_poly.pdbx_seq_one_letter_code
_entity_poly.pdbx_strand_id
1 'polypeptide(L)'
;MIAVKAEEVDTDNGKKLALFAQIEPTPELVAINKAKQKLYTSLEIQPDFADSSQPYLVGLGVTDSPASLGTEALKFSAGRKQQSANLFTSAVEVTLEFDEPQGTKLADAVKNLLSRFSNKSGSDAAQFADISEAVQALAGHVVTANDNYADAVTRLEKAETALKATQDELAAFKAQMDEAPGNGPRRPAATGNDGAVQTEF
;
A
#
# COMPACT_ATOMS: atom_id res chain seq x y z
N MET A 1 -26.23 27.15 0.32
CA MET A 1 -25.06 27.43 1.18
C MET A 1 -25.58 28.08 2.45
N ILE A 2 -25.15 27.61 3.63
CA ILE A 2 -25.68 28.00 4.93
C ILE A 2 -24.73 28.98 5.64
N ALA A 3 -23.43 28.70 5.58
CA ALA A 3 -22.41 29.51 6.23
C ALA A 3 -21.06 29.34 5.52
N VAL A 4 -20.19 30.34 5.67
CA VAL A 4 -18.79 30.29 5.22
C VAL A 4 -17.87 30.74 6.35
N LYS A 5 -16.69 30.14 6.42
CA LYS A 5 -15.64 30.49 7.39
C LYS A 5 -14.28 30.46 6.71
N ALA A 6 -13.50 31.52 6.88
CA ALA A 6 -12.10 31.56 6.47
C ALA A 6 -11.21 31.39 7.70
N GLU A 7 -10.24 30.49 7.63
CA GLU A 7 -9.22 30.32 8.69
C GLU A 7 -7.89 29.84 8.11
N GLU A 8 -6.80 30.12 8.82
CA GLU A 8 -5.49 29.55 8.49
C GLU A 8 -5.45 28.08 8.89
N VAL A 9 -4.98 27.24 7.98
CA VAL A 9 -4.77 25.81 8.20
C VAL A 9 -3.31 25.46 7.92
N ASP A 10 -2.75 24.58 8.73
CA ASP A 10 -1.45 23.98 8.48
C ASP A 10 -1.58 22.95 7.35
N THR A 11 -0.75 23.06 6.32
CA THR A 11 -0.63 22.10 5.22
C THR A 11 0.82 21.61 5.15
N ASP A 12 1.08 20.51 4.42
CA ASP A 12 2.45 20.01 4.20
C ASP A 12 3.39 21.06 3.58
N ASN A 13 2.83 22.07 2.91
CA ASN A 13 3.55 23.17 2.28
C ASN A 13 3.51 24.47 3.12
N GLY A 14 3.25 24.37 4.42
CA GLY A 14 3.12 25.49 5.36
C GLY A 14 1.68 25.97 5.55
N LYS A 15 1.54 27.11 6.24
CA LYS A 15 0.22 27.70 6.54
C LYS A 15 -0.44 28.27 5.28
N LYS A 16 -1.71 27.93 5.07
CA LYS A 16 -2.53 28.47 3.98
C LYS A 16 -3.88 28.95 4.52
N LEU A 17 -4.42 30.00 3.92
CA LEU A 17 -5.78 30.45 4.20
C LEU A 17 -6.77 29.53 3.46
N ALA A 18 -7.64 28.85 4.21
CA ALA A 18 -8.67 27.98 3.67
C ALA A 18 -10.06 28.60 3.84
N LEU A 19 -10.94 28.36 2.87
CA LEU A 19 -12.34 28.76 2.91
C LEU A 19 -13.22 27.52 3.04
N PHE A 20 -13.95 27.42 4.15
CA PHE A 20 -14.90 26.36 4.42
C PHE A 20 -16.32 26.86 4.14
N ALA A 21 -17.13 26.02 3.50
CA ALA A 21 -18.53 26.30 3.23
C ALA A 21 -19.41 25.17 3.77
N GLN A 22 -20.41 25.52 4.56
CA GLN A 22 -21.48 24.59 4.95
C GLN A 22 -22.59 24.66 3.90
N ILE A 23 -22.98 23.51 3.35
CA ILE A 23 -24.05 23.40 2.37
C ILE A 23 -25.17 22.51 2.90
N GLU A 24 -26.40 22.85 2.53
CA GLU A 24 -27.55 21.94 2.67
C GLU A 24 -27.75 21.26 1.31
N PRO A 25 -27.40 19.97 1.17
CA PRO A 25 -27.49 19.30 -0.10
C PRO A 25 -28.94 18.97 -0.44
N THR A 26 -29.35 19.24 -1.68
CA THR A 26 -30.65 18.78 -2.18
C THR A 26 -30.63 17.26 -2.40
N PRO A 27 -31.79 16.59 -2.43
CA PRO A 27 -31.87 15.16 -2.73
C PRO A 27 -31.18 14.77 -4.05
N GLU A 28 -31.26 15.64 -5.06
CA GLU A 28 -30.63 15.46 -6.37
C GLU A 28 -29.11 15.50 -6.26
N LEU A 29 -28.56 16.44 -5.49
CA LEU A 29 -27.12 16.52 -5.24
C LEU A 29 -26.62 15.25 -4.52
N VAL A 30 -27.39 14.74 -3.54
CA VAL A 30 -27.07 13.48 -2.86
C VAL A 30 -27.09 12.31 -3.85
N ALA A 31 -28.05 12.27 -4.77
CA ALA A 31 -28.16 11.21 -5.78
C ALA A 31 -26.99 11.24 -6.77
N ILE A 32 -26.62 12.41 -7.28
CA ILE A 32 -25.48 12.61 -8.20
C ILE A 32 -24.17 12.21 -7.52
N ASN A 33 -23.98 12.60 -6.25
CA ASN A 33 -22.81 12.21 -5.46
C ASN A 33 -22.72 10.69 -5.24
N LYS A 34 -23.85 10.02 -4.96
CA LYS A 34 -23.92 8.54 -4.86
C LYS A 34 -23.60 7.86 -6.19
N ALA A 35 -23.95 8.47 -7.32
CA ALA A 35 -23.57 8.03 -8.65
C ALA A 35 -22.09 8.31 -8.99
N LYS A 36 -21.31 8.83 -8.03
CA LYS A 36 -19.90 9.22 -8.18
C LYS A 36 -19.68 10.29 -9.24
N GLN A 37 -20.62 11.23 -9.35
CA GLN A 37 -20.54 12.39 -10.23
C GLN A 37 -20.59 13.67 -9.39
N LYS A 38 -20.05 14.76 -9.93
CA LYS A 38 -19.96 16.10 -9.32
C LYS A 38 -19.47 16.04 -7.88
N LEU A 39 -18.34 15.35 -7.68
CA LEU A 39 -17.83 15.03 -6.36
C LEU A 39 -17.13 16.19 -5.66
N TYR A 40 -16.59 17.16 -6.40
CA TYR A 40 -15.78 18.23 -5.82
C TYR A 40 -16.51 19.56 -5.86
N THR A 41 -16.14 20.46 -4.95
CA THR A 41 -16.60 21.84 -4.98
C THR A 41 -15.65 22.72 -5.78
N SER A 42 -16.18 23.76 -6.40
CA SER A 42 -15.38 24.83 -6.99
C SER A 42 -16.05 26.15 -6.66
N LEU A 43 -15.23 27.16 -6.38
CA LEU A 43 -15.70 28.49 -5.99
C LEU A 43 -15.31 29.54 -7.02
N GLU A 44 -16.10 30.61 -7.08
CA GLU A 44 -15.86 31.79 -7.88
C GLU A 44 -15.73 32.99 -6.93
N ILE A 45 -14.58 33.67 -6.99
CA ILE A 45 -14.30 34.87 -6.20
C ILE A 45 -14.28 36.05 -7.16
N GLN A 46 -15.09 37.06 -6.83
CA GLN A 46 -14.98 38.38 -7.42
C GLN A 46 -14.00 39.21 -6.58
N PRO A 47 -12.84 39.64 -7.10
CA PRO A 47 -11.81 40.31 -6.30
C PRO A 47 -12.21 41.69 -5.75
N ASP A 48 -13.09 42.38 -6.46
CA ASP A 48 -13.66 43.67 -6.05
C ASP A 48 -15.17 43.62 -6.22
N PHE A 49 -15.87 43.49 -5.10
CA PHE A 49 -17.33 43.45 -5.06
C PHE A 49 -17.88 44.76 -4.51
N ALA A 50 -18.84 45.33 -5.22
CA ALA A 50 -19.50 46.58 -4.85
C ALA A 50 -18.51 47.73 -4.52
N ASP A 51 -17.43 47.85 -5.31
CA ASP A 51 -16.37 48.85 -5.17
C ASP A 51 -15.73 48.91 -3.76
N SER A 52 -15.77 47.79 -3.04
CA SER A 52 -15.25 47.69 -1.67
C SER A 52 -13.74 47.43 -1.63
N SER A 53 -13.12 47.12 -2.77
CA SER A 53 -11.74 46.61 -2.87
C SER A 53 -11.51 45.35 -2.03
N GLN A 54 -12.58 44.60 -1.71
CA GLN A 54 -12.51 43.34 -0.97
C GLN A 54 -13.04 42.18 -1.82
N PRO A 55 -12.42 40.99 -1.71
CA PRO A 55 -12.87 39.81 -2.43
C PRO A 55 -14.19 39.28 -1.86
N TYR A 56 -15.08 38.85 -2.76
CA TYR A 56 -16.38 38.28 -2.40
C TYR A 56 -16.60 36.94 -3.10
N LEU A 57 -17.15 35.97 -2.36
CA LEU A 57 -17.56 34.68 -2.90
C LEU A 57 -18.89 34.85 -3.65
N VAL A 58 -18.85 34.82 -4.98
CA VAL A 58 -20.05 35.00 -5.83
C VAL A 58 -20.67 33.68 -6.26
N GLY A 59 -19.89 32.60 -6.33
CA GLY A 59 -20.36 31.31 -6.81
C GLY A 59 -19.77 30.14 -6.04
N LEU A 60 -20.61 29.14 -5.76
CA LEU A 60 -20.19 27.83 -5.26
C LEU A 60 -20.88 26.76 -6.12
N GLY A 61 -20.08 26.01 -6.87
CA GLY A 61 -20.54 24.92 -7.74
C GLY A 61 -20.02 23.56 -7.31
N VAL A 62 -20.64 22.51 -7.85
CA VAL A 62 -20.16 21.12 -7.75
C VAL A 62 -19.74 20.61 -9.13
N THR A 63 -18.57 19.98 -9.21
CA THR A 63 -17.93 19.58 -10.47
C THR A 63 -17.06 18.35 -10.27
N ASP A 64 -16.76 17.64 -11.36
CA ASP A 64 -15.78 16.54 -11.38
C ASP A 64 -14.36 17.05 -11.57
N SER A 65 -14.21 18.30 -12.01
CA SER A 65 -12.94 18.94 -12.33
C SER A 65 -12.93 20.32 -11.69
N PRO A 66 -12.58 20.44 -10.41
CA PRO A 66 -12.55 21.72 -9.70
C PRO A 66 -11.39 22.58 -10.19
N ALA A 67 -11.63 23.89 -10.30
CA ALA A 67 -10.55 24.87 -10.50
C ALA A 67 -9.91 25.28 -9.17
N SER A 68 -10.58 24.99 -8.05
CA SER A 68 -10.13 25.29 -6.71
C SER A 68 -9.13 24.24 -6.20
N LEU A 69 -8.11 24.70 -5.48
CA LEU A 69 -7.07 23.86 -4.88
C LEU A 69 -7.52 23.32 -3.53
N GLY A 70 -7.05 22.12 -3.16
CA GLY A 70 -7.29 21.53 -1.83
C GLY A 70 -8.74 21.12 -1.58
N THR A 71 -9.48 20.77 -2.64
CA THR A 71 -10.89 20.35 -2.52
C THR A 71 -10.99 18.85 -2.28
N GLU A 72 -11.81 18.46 -1.31
CA GLU A 72 -12.10 17.05 -1.03
C GLU A 72 -13.41 16.61 -1.68
N ALA A 73 -13.50 15.31 -1.99
CA ALA A 73 -14.75 14.75 -2.50
C ALA A 73 -15.85 14.84 -1.44
N LEU A 74 -16.97 15.48 -1.79
CA LEU A 74 -18.18 15.56 -0.99
C LEU A 74 -18.63 14.14 -0.60
N LYS A 75 -18.87 13.94 0.69
CA LYS A 75 -19.42 12.69 1.22
C LYS A 75 -20.63 13.03 2.07
N PHE A 76 -21.81 12.61 1.61
CA PHE A 76 -23.05 12.78 2.36
C PHE A 76 -23.35 11.51 3.15
N SER A 77 -23.37 11.62 4.47
CA SER A 77 -23.91 10.58 5.35
C SER A 77 -25.24 11.05 5.93
N ALA A 78 -26.26 10.20 5.85
CA ALA A 78 -27.44 10.40 6.67
C ALA A 78 -27.05 10.00 8.09
N GLY A 79 -27.12 10.92 9.05
CA GLY A 79 -26.72 10.73 10.45
C GLY A 79 -27.55 9.71 11.25
N ARG A 80 -28.12 8.69 10.61
CA ARG A 80 -28.65 7.53 11.33
C ARG A 80 -27.52 6.57 11.60
N LYS A 81 -26.99 6.65 12.82
CA LYS A 81 -26.33 5.50 13.42
C LYS A 81 -27.31 4.32 13.36
N GLN A 82 -26.90 3.16 12.82
CA GLN A 82 -27.72 1.95 12.92
C GLN A 82 -28.00 1.57 14.39
N GLN A 83 -27.08 1.89 15.29
CA GLN A 83 -27.25 1.82 16.74
C GLN A 83 -26.73 3.10 17.40
N SER A 84 -27.44 3.61 18.41
CA SER A 84 -27.12 4.88 19.10
C SER A 84 -25.68 4.98 19.63
N ALA A 85 -25.07 3.83 19.95
CA ALA A 85 -23.68 3.71 20.42
C ALA A 85 -22.61 3.98 19.35
N ASN A 86 -22.92 3.90 18.04
CA ASN A 86 -21.90 4.01 16.99
C ASN A 86 -21.31 5.42 16.95
N LEU A 87 -20.00 5.59 17.05
CA LEU A 87 -19.36 6.90 16.94
C LEU A 87 -19.01 7.18 15.47
N PHE A 88 -19.36 8.37 14.96
CA PHE A 88 -18.80 8.88 13.72
C PHE A 88 -17.53 9.65 14.09
N THR A 89 -16.36 9.13 13.70
CA THR A 89 -15.08 9.82 13.87
C THR A 89 -14.64 10.41 12.53
N SER A 90 -14.09 11.62 12.55
CA SER A 90 -13.36 12.17 11.41
C SER A 90 -12.10 11.35 11.19
N ALA A 91 -11.77 11.01 9.94
CA ALA A 91 -10.49 10.39 9.61
C ALA A 91 -9.43 11.49 9.60
N VAL A 92 -8.77 11.72 10.73
CA VAL A 92 -7.59 12.57 10.79
C VAL A 92 -6.42 11.75 10.27
N GLU A 93 -5.66 12.31 9.32
CA GLU A 93 -4.42 11.71 8.83
C GLU A 93 -3.46 11.55 10.01
N VAL A 94 -3.16 10.29 10.36
CA VAL A 94 -2.21 9.96 11.40
C VAL A 94 -0.95 9.48 10.72
N THR A 95 0.15 10.22 10.89
CA THR A 95 1.46 9.75 10.49
C THR A 95 1.82 8.57 11.40
N LEU A 96 1.78 7.37 10.84
CA LEU A 96 2.27 6.17 11.51
C LEU A 96 3.81 6.18 11.42
N GLU A 97 4.45 6.84 12.37
CA GLU A 97 5.89 6.71 12.58
C GLU A 97 6.16 5.34 13.20
N PHE A 98 6.56 4.40 12.34
CA PHE A 98 7.07 3.12 12.77
C PHE A 98 8.52 3.33 13.19
N ASP A 99 8.74 3.54 14.48
CA ASP A 99 10.06 3.30 15.05
C ASP A 99 10.45 1.85 14.75
N GLU A 100 11.68 1.64 14.28
CA GLU A 100 12.28 0.31 14.25
C GLU A 100 12.03 -0.34 15.62
N PRO A 101 11.40 -1.52 15.68
CA PRO A 101 10.98 -2.07 16.95
C PRO A 101 12.22 -2.25 17.82
N GLN A 102 12.35 -1.39 18.84
CA GLN A 102 13.18 -1.64 20.01
C GLN A 102 12.69 -2.97 20.56
N GLY A 103 13.47 -4.01 20.25
CA GLY A 103 13.06 -5.41 20.19
C GLY A 103 12.36 -5.89 21.45
N THR A 104 11.06 -5.65 21.53
CA THR A 104 10.20 -6.27 22.50
C THR A 104 9.51 -7.38 21.74
N LYS A 105 9.92 -8.62 21.99
CA LYS A 105 9.37 -9.77 21.29
C LYS A 105 7.85 -9.75 21.48
N LEU A 106 7.08 -10.10 20.45
CA LEU A 106 5.61 -10.14 20.51
C LEU A 106 5.12 -10.93 21.74
N ALA A 107 5.86 -11.99 22.11
CA ALA A 107 5.63 -12.76 23.33
C ALA A 107 5.74 -11.93 24.62
N ASP A 108 6.73 -11.02 24.72
CA ASP A 108 6.92 -10.14 25.88
C ASP A 108 5.84 -9.05 25.94
N ALA A 109 5.42 -8.50 24.79
CA ALA A 109 4.33 -7.54 24.70
C ALA A 109 2.98 -8.16 25.12
N VAL A 110 2.70 -9.38 24.65
CA VAL A 110 1.52 -10.15 25.04
C VAL A 110 1.57 -10.47 26.54
N LYS A 111 2.69 -10.99 27.05
CA LYS A 111 2.86 -11.28 28.48
C LYS A 111 2.66 -10.05 29.37
N ASN A 112 3.15 -8.88 28.93
CA ASN A 112 2.97 -7.60 29.63
C ASN A 112 1.54 -7.05 29.55
N LEU A 113 0.80 -7.37 28.49
CA LEU A 113 -0.60 -7.01 28.36
C LEU A 113 -1.44 -7.88 29.31
N LEU A 114 -1.24 -9.20 29.28
CA LEU A 114 -1.93 -10.18 30.10
C LEU A 114 -1.75 -9.93 31.61
N SER A 115 -0.54 -9.57 32.04
CA SER A 115 -0.25 -9.27 33.46
C SER A 115 -0.98 -8.04 34.00
N ARG A 116 -1.43 -7.12 33.13
CA ARG A 116 -2.25 -5.96 33.51
C ARG A 116 -3.72 -6.34 33.72
N PHE A 117 -4.17 -7.47 33.17
CA PHE A 117 -5.55 -7.95 33.26
C PHE A 117 -5.78 -8.98 34.37
N SER A 118 -4.73 -9.61 34.90
CA SER A 118 -4.82 -10.62 35.97
C SER A 118 -5.19 -10.09 37.37
N ASN A 119 -5.47 -8.79 37.53
CA ASN A 119 -5.79 -8.16 38.82
C ASN A 119 -7.31 -8.10 39.14
N LYS A 120 -8.17 -8.83 38.41
CA LYS A 120 -9.63 -8.78 38.56
C LYS A 120 -10.19 -10.12 39.04
N SER A 121 -10.94 -10.16 40.15
CA SER A 121 -11.47 -11.38 40.77
C SER A 121 -12.92 -11.68 40.35
N GLY A 122 -13.29 -12.98 40.25
CA GLY A 122 -14.66 -13.45 39.95
C GLY A 122 -14.72 -14.43 38.75
N SER A 123 -15.92 -14.66 38.17
CA SER A 123 -16.08 -15.48 36.95
C SER A 123 -15.35 -14.89 35.73
N ASP A 124 -15.14 -13.58 35.75
CA ASP A 124 -14.29 -12.84 34.82
C ASP A 124 -12.87 -13.42 34.76
N ALA A 125 -12.30 -13.86 35.88
CA ALA A 125 -10.92 -14.34 35.95
C ALA A 125 -10.67 -15.63 35.14
N ALA A 126 -11.66 -16.54 35.08
CA ALA A 126 -11.56 -17.77 34.30
C ALA A 126 -11.64 -17.49 32.79
N GLN A 127 -12.57 -16.62 32.38
CA GLN A 127 -12.69 -16.21 30.98
C GLN A 127 -11.45 -15.43 30.50
N PHE A 128 -10.85 -14.62 31.37
CA PHE A 128 -9.59 -13.94 31.07
C PHE A 128 -8.40 -14.90 30.99
N ALA A 129 -8.37 -15.97 31.78
CA ALA A 129 -7.34 -17.00 31.68
C ALA A 129 -7.39 -17.74 30.33
N ASP A 130 -8.60 -18.12 29.89
CA ASP A 130 -8.79 -18.78 28.60
C ASP A 130 -8.42 -17.87 27.41
N ILE A 131 -8.81 -16.58 27.46
CA ILE A 131 -8.44 -15.60 26.43
C ILE A 131 -6.93 -15.35 26.44
N SER A 132 -6.33 -15.26 27.63
CA SER A 132 -4.88 -15.09 27.80
C SER A 132 -4.11 -16.25 27.16
N GLU A 133 -4.53 -17.48 27.42
CA GLU A 133 -3.92 -18.68 26.84
C GLU A 133 -4.08 -18.72 25.31
N ALA A 134 -5.26 -18.39 24.79
CA ALA A 134 -5.51 -18.34 23.35
C ALA A 134 -4.65 -17.26 22.65
N VAL A 135 -4.51 -16.08 23.26
CA VAL A 135 -3.66 -14.99 22.74
C VAL A 135 -2.19 -15.39 22.79
N GLN A 136 -1.74 -16.07 23.85
CA GLN A 136 -0.36 -16.55 23.96
C GLN A 136 -0.05 -17.63 22.91
N ALA A 137 -0.99 -18.56 22.68
CA ALA A 137 -0.86 -19.58 21.64
C ALA A 137 -0.81 -18.95 20.23
N LEU A 138 -1.68 -17.97 19.95
CA LEU A 138 -1.68 -17.23 18.69
C LEU A 138 -0.38 -16.45 18.49
N ALA A 139 0.13 -15.79 19.53
CA ALA A 139 1.40 -15.07 19.48
C ALA A 139 2.57 -16.02 19.18
N GLY A 140 2.60 -17.20 19.80
CA GLY A 140 3.58 -18.24 19.49
C GLY A 140 3.50 -18.67 18.02
N HIS A 141 2.29 -18.89 17.51
CA HIS A 141 2.08 -19.30 16.12
C HIS A 141 2.53 -18.23 15.11
N VAL A 142 2.26 -16.94 15.40
CA VAL A 142 2.69 -15.81 14.57
C VAL A 142 4.22 -15.69 14.55
N VAL A 143 4.89 -15.87 15.69
CA VAL A 143 6.36 -15.86 15.75
C VAL A 143 6.95 -17.01 14.91
N THR A 144 6.47 -18.24 15.10
CA THR A 144 6.93 -19.38 14.30
C THR A 144 6.65 -19.22 12.81
N ALA A 145 5.49 -18.68 12.44
CA ALA A 145 5.16 -18.39 11.05
C ALA A 145 6.11 -17.35 10.44
N ASN A 146 6.47 -16.31 11.21
CA ASN A 146 7.41 -15.29 10.79
C ASN A 146 8.84 -15.84 10.61
N ASP A 147 9.31 -16.68 11.54
CA ASP A 147 10.63 -17.32 11.43
C ASP A 147 10.70 -18.24 10.21
N ASN A 148 9.66 -19.05 9.98
CA ASN A 148 9.56 -19.91 8.80
C ASN A 148 9.53 -19.08 7.49
N TYR A 149 8.88 -17.91 7.51
CA TYR A 149 8.84 -17.01 6.36
C TYR A 149 10.21 -16.40 6.07
N ALA A 150 10.92 -15.91 7.10
CA ALA A 150 12.29 -15.42 6.97
C ALA A 150 13.23 -16.51 6.39
N ASP A 151 13.15 -17.73 6.91
CA ASP A 151 13.94 -18.86 6.39
C ASP A 151 13.59 -19.18 4.92
N ALA A 152 12.31 -19.11 4.54
CA ALA A 152 11.87 -19.31 3.17
C ALA A 152 12.42 -18.23 2.22
N VAL A 153 12.44 -16.96 2.66
CA VAL A 153 13.02 -15.84 1.90
C VAL A 153 14.53 -16.07 1.68
N THR A 154 15.29 -16.42 2.73
CA THR A 154 16.72 -16.72 2.58
C THR A 154 16.98 -17.91 1.65
N ARG A 155 16.11 -18.93 1.68
CA ARG A 155 16.21 -20.07 0.74
C ARG A 155 15.91 -19.67 -0.69
N LEU A 156 14.96 -18.76 -0.91
CA LEU A 156 14.64 -18.20 -2.23
C LEU A 156 15.82 -17.41 -2.79
N GLU A 157 16.42 -16.51 -2.00
CA GLU A 157 17.60 -15.73 -2.43
C GLU A 157 18.77 -16.65 -2.86
N LYS A 158 19.02 -17.73 -2.10
CA LYS A 158 20.03 -18.73 -2.45
C LYS A 158 19.67 -19.48 -3.73
N ALA A 159 18.41 -19.85 -3.91
CA ALA A 159 17.93 -20.53 -5.10
C ALA A 159 18.03 -19.63 -6.34
N GLU A 160 17.66 -18.36 -6.24
CA GLU A 160 17.80 -17.36 -7.31
C GLU A 160 19.26 -17.17 -7.72
N THR A 161 20.16 -17.07 -6.74
CA THR A 161 21.60 -16.96 -7.00
C THR A 161 22.14 -18.20 -7.72
N ALA A 162 21.77 -19.40 -7.25
CA ALA A 162 22.18 -20.65 -7.88
C ALA A 162 21.61 -20.80 -9.30
N LEU A 163 20.34 -20.43 -9.50
CA LEU A 163 19.69 -20.47 -10.81
C LEU A 163 20.40 -19.56 -11.80
N LYS A 164 20.76 -18.34 -11.38
CA LYS A 164 21.53 -17.42 -12.20
C LYS A 164 22.88 -17.99 -12.61
N ALA A 165 23.62 -18.58 -11.66
CA ALA A 165 24.89 -19.23 -11.95
C ALA A 165 24.73 -20.36 -12.99
N THR A 166 23.71 -21.21 -12.84
CA THR A 166 23.42 -22.28 -13.82
C THR A 166 23.02 -21.72 -15.20
N GLN A 167 22.28 -20.62 -15.24
CA GLN A 167 21.93 -19.95 -16.51
C GLN A 167 23.18 -19.40 -17.21
N ASP A 168 24.11 -18.80 -16.46
CA ASP A 168 25.37 -18.28 -16.98
C ASP A 168 26.28 -19.41 -17.49
N GLU A 169 26.39 -20.52 -16.74
CA GLU A 169 27.14 -21.72 -17.16
C GLU A 169 26.54 -22.34 -18.43
N LEU A 170 25.21 -22.41 -18.53
CA LEU A 170 24.53 -22.92 -19.73
C LEU A 170 24.78 -22.03 -20.95
N ALA A 171 24.77 -20.70 -20.76
CA ALA A 171 25.07 -19.75 -21.82
C ALA A 171 26.53 -19.92 -22.30
N ALA A 172 27.48 -20.06 -21.38
CA ALA A 172 28.87 -20.32 -21.69
C ALA A 172 29.07 -21.66 -22.41
N PHE A 173 28.41 -22.72 -21.97
CA PHE A 173 28.46 -24.04 -22.62
C PHE A 173 27.93 -24.00 -24.05
N LYS A 174 26.80 -23.30 -24.29
CA LYS A 174 26.27 -23.11 -25.65
C LYS A 174 27.27 -22.40 -26.55
N ALA A 175 27.89 -21.31 -26.07
CA ALA A 175 28.93 -20.61 -26.82
C ALA A 175 30.12 -21.52 -27.15
N GLN A 176 30.57 -22.34 -26.20
CA GLN A 176 31.63 -23.33 -26.46
C GLN A 176 31.24 -24.40 -27.47
N MET A 177 29.97 -24.85 -27.47
CA MET A 177 29.47 -25.80 -28.48
C MET A 177 29.36 -25.17 -29.87
N ASP A 178 28.97 -23.90 -29.95
CA ASP A 178 28.90 -23.16 -31.22
C ASP A 178 30.31 -22.87 -31.79
N GLU A 179 31.32 -22.71 -30.92
CA GLU A 179 32.72 -22.55 -31.31
C GLU A 179 33.47 -23.88 -31.50
N ALA A 180 32.96 -24.99 -30.98
CA ALA A 180 33.56 -26.30 -31.16
C ALA A 180 33.58 -26.64 -32.67
N PRO A 181 34.73 -27.03 -33.24
CA PRO A 181 34.85 -27.27 -34.67
C PRO A 181 34.01 -28.49 -35.11
N GLY A 182 32.76 -28.24 -35.44
CA GLY A 182 31.95 -29.13 -36.26
C GLY A 182 32.48 -29.07 -37.68
N ASN A 183 33.35 -30.04 -38.03
CA ASN A 183 34.01 -30.21 -39.33
C ASN A 183 35.38 -29.51 -39.46
N GLY A 184 36.33 -29.89 -38.60
CA GLY A 184 37.75 -29.82 -38.98
C GLY A 184 37.98 -30.60 -40.30
N PRO A 185 39.03 -30.28 -41.09
CA PRO A 185 39.26 -30.90 -42.38
C PRO A 185 39.19 -32.42 -42.25
N ARG A 186 38.30 -33.05 -43.05
CA ARG A 186 38.19 -34.51 -43.15
C ARG A 186 39.60 -35.09 -43.18
N ARG A 187 39.86 -36.10 -42.34
CA ARG A 187 41.13 -36.84 -42.31
C ARG A 187 41.58 -37.05 -43.76
N PRO A 188 42.81 -36.66 -44.15
CA PRO A 188 43.30 -36.90 -45.50
C PRO A 188 43.05 -38.36 -45.86
N ALA A 189 42.57 -38.62 -47.08
CA ALA A 189 42.30 -39.97 -47.53
C ALA A 189 43.51 -40.86 -47.25
N ALA A 190 43.30 -41.99 -46.58
CA ALA A 190 44.38 -42.92 -46.28
C ALA A 190 44.89 -43.51 -47.60
N THR A 191 46.04 -43.03 -48.09
CA THR A 191 46.72 -43.60 -49.23
C THR A 191 47.50 -44.83 -48.77
N GLY A 192 46.79 -45.96 -48.67
CA GLY A 192 47.46 -47.26 -48.61
C GLY A 192 48.24 -47.47 -49.91
N ASN A 193 49.57 -47.46 -49.82
CA ASN A 193 50.61 -47.91 -50.77
C ASN A 193 50.37 -47.91 -52.31
N ASP A 194 49.48 -47.08 -52.89
CA ASP A 194 49.40 -46.93 -54.37
C ASP A 194 48.63 -45.69 -54.85
N GLY A 195 48.53 -44.63 -54.02
CA GLY A 195 48.13 -43.29 -54.48
C GLY A 195 46.68 -43.10 -54.99
N ALA A 196 45.85 -44.15 -55.03
CA ALA A 196 44.44 -44.04 -55.41
C ALA A 196 43.53 -43.83 -54.18
N VAL A 197 42.72 -42.77 -54.21
CA VAL A 197 41.68 -42.52 -53.20
C VAL A 197 40.55 -43.52 -53.40
N GLN A 198 40.38 -44.48 -52.49
CA GLN A 198 39.20 -45.32 -52.43
C GLN A 198 38.36 -44.94 -51.21
N THR A 199 37.24 -44.24 -51.44
CA THR A 199 35.93 -44.42 -50.78
C THR A 199 35.00 -43.26 -51.12
N GLU A 200 33.94 -43.54 -51.89
CA GLU A 200 32.66 -42.83 -51.82
C GLU A 200 31.63 -43.84 -51.30
N PHE A 201 31.20 -43.69 -50.05
CA PHE A 201 29.96 -44.21 -49.50
C PHE A 201 29.47 -43.25 -48.41
#